data_AF-A0A944G0A0-F1
#
_entry.id   AF-A0A944G0A0-F1
#
_cell.length_a   1.000
_cell.length_b   1.000
_cell.length_c   1.000
_cell.angle_alpha   90.00
_cell.angle_beta   90.00
_cell.angle_gamma   90.00
#
_symmetry.space_group_name_H-M   'P 1'
#
loop_
_entity.id
_entity.type
_entity.pdbx_description
1 polymer ?
#
loop_
_entity_poly.entity_id
_entity_poly.type
_entity_poly.pdbx_seq_one_letter_code
_entity_poly.pdbx_strand_id
1 'polypeptide(L)'
;MSNYLNSDVCVSNFSKILKEPNFIDKSLLIEDLVPSIDIENRFVCITRPRRFGKTVAANMIASFFGKDDSSSLFGGLKISQKGCYAEHLNKQNILFILVLQKKRWMSFTKRIRIEKTML
;
A
#
# COMPACT_ATOMS: atom_id res chain seq x y z
N MET A 1 1.55 -11.34 -16.16
CA MET A 1 0.27 -10.61 -16.21
C MET A 1 0.27 -9.54 -15.12
N SER A 2 -0.25 -8.33 -15.39
CA SER A 2 -0.24 -7.26 -14.38
C SER A 2 -1.47 -7.37 -13.46
N ASN A 3 -1.28 -7.90 -12.27
CA ASN A 3 -2.27 -7.91 -11.19
C ASN A 3 -2.11 -6.61 -10.40
N TYR A 4 -3.03 -5.65 -10.56
CA TYR A 4 -3.00 -4.35 -9.84
C TYR A 4 -3.95 -4.33 -8.63
N LEU A 5 -4.97 -5.16 -8.65
CA LEU A 5 -5.93 -5.36 -7.57
C LEU A 5 -5.41 -6.49 -6.67
N ASN A 6 -5.36 -6.24 -5.35
CA ASN A 6 -4.96 -7.22 -4.32
C ASN A 6 -3.71 -8.00 -4.75
N SER A 7 -2.64 -7.26 -5.00
CA SER A 7 -1.38 -7.84 -5.49
C SER A 7 -0.43 -8.14 -4.35
N ASP A 8 -0.06 -9.41 -4.28
CA ASP A 8 1.01 -9.98 -3.46
C ASP A 8 2.38 -9.31 -3.63
N VAL A 9 2.60 -8.59 -4.74
CA VAL A 9 3.82 -7.82 -5.02
C VAL A 9 4.12 -6.83 -3.89
N CYS A 10 3.10 -6.21 -3.30
CA CYS A 10 3.30 -5.27 -2.19
C CYS A 10 3.82 -5.98 -0.93
N VAL A 11 3.21 -7.13 -0.59
CA VAL A 11 3.61 -8.00 0.52
C VAL A 11 5.03 -8.51 0.34
N SER A 12 5.36 -9.03 -0.85
CA SER A 12 6.70 -9.52 -1.20
C SER A 12 7.76 -8.42 -1.10
N ASN A 13 7.46 -7.22 -1.62
CA ASN A 13 8.38 -6.09 -1.55
C ASN A 13 8.59 -5.61 -0.11
N PHE A 14 7.53 -5.52 0.69
CA PHE A 14 7.64 -5.12 2.09
C PHE A 14 8.42 -6.14 2.92
N SER A 15 8.20 -7.45 2.70
CA SER A 15 8.97 -8.53 3.32
C SER A 15 10.48 -8.42 3.07
N LYS A 16 10.89 -8.02 1.86
CA LYS A 16 12.31 -7.78 1.53
C LYS A 16 12.88 -6.61 2.32
N ILE A 17 12.11 -5.52 2.44
CA ILE A 17 12.52 -4.31 3.16
C ILE A 17 12.67 -4.59 4.66
N LEU A 18 11.78 -5.40 5.25
CA LEU A 18 11.87 -5.80 6.66
C LEU A 18 13.13 -6.59 7.01
N LYS A 19 13.76 -7.25 6.01
CA LYS A 19 15.01 -8.00 6.19
C LYS A 19 16.26 -7.12 6.05
N GLU A 20 16.11 -5.85 5.66
CA GLU A 20 17.24 -4.94 5.53
C GLU A 20 17.75 -4.50 6.91
N PRO A 21 19.08 -4.44 7.13
CA PRO A 21 19.67 -4.10 8.43
C PRO A 21 19.34 -2.67 8.88
N ASN A 22 19.03 -1.79 7.94
CA ASN A 22 18.75 -0.38 8.19
C ASN A 22 17.24 -0.08 8.18
N PHE A 23 16.40 -1.10 8.36
CA PHE A 23 14.95 -0.90 8.44
C PHE A 23 14.60 -0.05 9.67
N ILE A 24 13.85 1.02 9.44
CA ILE A 24 13.29 1.86 10.50
C ILE A 24 11.79 1.63 10.51
N ASP A 25 11.27 1.15 11.64
CA ASP A 25 9.84 0.93 11.81
C ASP A 25 9.07 2.26 11.77
N LYS A 26 8.29 2.43 10.71
CA LYS A 26 7.36 3.55 10.46
C LYS A 26 5.91 3.09 10.39
N SER A 27 5.60 1.91 10.92
CA SER A 27 4.26 1.31 10.85
C SER A 27 3.18 2.14 11.53
N LEU A 28 3.52 3.00 12.50
CA LEU A 28 2.58 3.95 13.11
C LEU A 28 1.95 4.94 12.13
N LEU A 29 2.54 5.14 10.95
CA LEU A 29 1.93 5.94 9.88
C LEU A 29 0.57 5.35 9.44
N ILE A 30 0.36 4.04 9.61
CA ILE A 30 -0.93 3.39 9.36
C ILE A 30 -1.99 3.89 10.35
N GLU A 31 -1.64 4.02 11.64
CA GLU A 31 -2.55 4.55 12.67
C GLU A 31 -3.02 5.96 12.31
N ASP A 32 -2.10 6.81 11.84
CA ASP A 32 -2.42 8.17 11.39
C ASP A 32 -3.37 8.20 10.17
N LEU A 33 -3.34 7.15 9.34
CA LEU A 33 -4.16 7.04 8.12
C LEU A 33 -5.57 6.49 8.39
N VAL A 34 -5.74 5.66 9.42
CA VAL A 34 -7.01 5.00 9.73
C VAL A 34 -8.20 5.97 9.83
N PRO A 35 -8.10 7.13 10.53
CA PRO A 35 -9.20 8.10 10.61
C PRO A 35 -9.65 8.65 9.25
N SER A 36 -8.80 8.58 8.22
CA SER A 36 -9.10 9.11 6.89
C SER A 36 -9.90 8.15 6.00
N ILE A 37 -10.11 6.89 6.42
CA ILE A 37 -10.70 5.84 5.57
C ILE A 37 -12.21 6.04 5.34
N ASP A 38 -12.94 6.54 6.33
CA ASP A 38 -14.42 6.59 6.30
C ASP A 38 -15.01 8.01 6.32
N ILE A 39 -14.19 9.04 6.10
CA ILE A 39 -14.63 10.44 6.02
C ILE A 39 -14.84 10.90 4.57
N GLU A 40 -15.35 12.10 4.32
CA GLU A 40 -15.55 12.59 2.94
C GLU A 40 -14.24 13.03 2.27
N ASN A 41 -13.34 13.69 3.03
CA ASN A 41 -12.03 14.14 2.58
C ASN A 41 -10.93 13.09 2.88
N ARG A 42 -10.93 12.00 2.12
CA ARG A 42 -10.04 10.82 2.34
C ARG A 42 -8.68 10.87 1.68
N PHE A 43 -8.39 11.95 0.96
CA PHE A 43 -7.23 12.01 0.10
C PHE A 43 -5.99 12.42 0.88
N VAL A 44 -5.06 11.48 1.05
CA VAL A 44 -3.77 11.75 1.71
C VAL A 44 -2.66 11.84 0.69
N CYS A 45 -1.90 12.94 0.73
CA CYS A 45 -0.73 13.16 -0.12
C CYS A 45 0.54 13.23 0.74
N ILE A 46 1.47 12.28 0.52
CA ILE A 46 2.75 12.24 1.25
C ILE A 46 3.85 12.89 0.40
N THR A 47 4.03 14.20 0.56
CA THR A 47 5.08 15.00 -0.10
C THR A 47 6.36 14.99 0.75
N ARG A 48 7.51 14.65 0.13
CA ARG A 48 8.85 14.49 0.75
C ARG A 48 9.91 14.36 -0.37
N PRO A 49 11.20 14.63 -0.10
CA PRO A 49 12.28 14.55 -1.11
C PRO A 49 12.55 13.14 -1.67
N ARG A 50 13.36 13.07 -2.73
CA ARG A 50 13.82 11.82 -3.35
C ARG A 50 14.56 10.96 -2.30
N ARG A 51 14.35 9.64 -2.33
CA ARG A 51 14.93 8.62 -1.40
C ARG A 51 14.41 8.60 0.04
N PHE A 52 13.35 9.33 0.37
CA PHE A 52 12.73 9.28 1.72
C PHE A 52 11.82 8.07 1.97
N GLY A 53 11.92 7.00 1.17
CA GLY A 53 11.17 5.76 1.42
C GLY A 53 9.66 5.84 1.10
N LYS A 54 9.23 6.70 0.16
CA LYS A 54 7.80 6.78 -0.24
C LYS A 54 7.26 5.46 -0.76
N THR A 55 8.01 4.81 -1.66
CA THR A 55 7.61 3.51 -2.23
C THR A 55 7.57 2.43 -1.17
N VAL A 56 8.49 2.48 -0.19
CA VAL A 56 8.49 1.60 0.98
C VAL A 56 7.22 1.80 1.80
N ALA A 57 6.89 3.06 2.12
CA ALA A 57 5.67 3.39 2.85
C ALA A 57 4.41 2.96 2.09
N ALA A 58 4.37 3.16 0.76
CA ALA A 58 3.24 2.75 -0.06
C ALA A 58 3.07 1.23 -0.10
N ASN A 59 4.17 0.46 -0.21
CA ASN A 59 4.13 -1.01 -0.14
C ASN A 59 3.66 -1.48 1.24
N MET A 60 4.16 -0.86 2.33
CA MET A 60 3.75 -1.14 3.70
C MET A 60 2.24 -0.93 3.89
N ILE A 61 1.72 0.24 3.51
CA ILE A 61 0.30 0.59 3.58
C ILE A 61 -0.54 -0.40 2.77
N ALA A 62 -0.13 -0.68 1.52
CA ALA A 62 -0.84 -1.61 0.64
C ALA A 62 -0.84 -3.04 1.21
N SER A 63 0.27 -3.50 1.78
CA SER A 63 0.36 -4.83 2.40
C SER A 63 -0.46 -4.94 3.68
N PHE A 64 -0.61 -3.86 4.45
CA PHE A 64 -1.37 -3.88 5.70
C PHE A 64 -2.88 -3.98 5.45
N PHE A 65 -3.39 -3.16 4.54
CA PHE A 65 -4.83 -3.10 4.27
C PHE A 65 -5.29 -4.17 3.28
N GLY A 66 -4.41 -4.63 2.37
CA GLY A 66 -4.77 -5.56 1.29
C GLY A 66 -5.12 -6.96 1.80
N LYS A 67 -6.09 -7.63 1.16
CA LYS A 67 -6.60 -8.97 1.54
C LYS A 67 -5.61 -10.14 1.55
N ASP A 68 -4.37 -9.92 1.12
CA ASP A 68 -3.34 -10.95 1.15
C ASP A 68 -2.91 -11.23 2.59
N ASP A 69 -2.49 -12.45 2.92
CA ASP A 69 -2.06 -12.76 4.28
C ASP A 69 -0.69 -12.12 4.59
N SER A 70 -0.74 -10.94 5.21
CA SER A 70 0.44 -10.16 5.62
C SER A 70 0.71 -10.20 7.13
N SER A 71 -0.05 -10.98 7.89
CA SER A 71 -0.12 -10.90 9.36
C SER A 71 1.25 -11.09 10.03
N SER A 72 2.04 -12.05 9.50
CA SER A 72 3.40 -12.35 9.97
C SER A 72 4.38 -11.19 9.80
N LEU A 73 4.14 -10.27 8.84
CA LEU A 73 5.02 -9.13 8.58
C LEU A 73 4.86 -8.02 9.63
N PHE A 74 3.68 -7.92 10.25
CA PHE A 74 3.36 -6.81 11.14
C PHE A 74 3.39 -7.17 12.62
N GLY A 75 3.40 -8.46 12.98
CA GLY A 75 3.34 -8.90 14.38
C GLY A 75 4.48 -8.40 15.27
N GLY A 76 5.64 -8.05 14.69
CA GLY A 76 6.78 -7.47 15.42
C GLY A 76 6.89 -5.94 15.33
N LEU A 77 6.00 -5.27 14.62
CA LEU A 77 6.05 -3.82 14.39
C LEU A 77 5.19 -3.06 15.39
N LYS A 78 5.48 -1.77 15.60
CA LYS A 78 4.75 -0.91 16.54
C LYS A 78 3.23 -0.86 16.31
N ILE A 79 2.78 -0.99 15.06
CA ILE A 79 1.35 -1.01 14.74
C ILE A 79 0.60 -2.20 15.38
N SER A 80 1.27 -3.33 15.64
CA SER A 80 0.64 -4.52 16.26
C SER A 80 0.06 -4.26 17.65
N GLN A 81 0.54 -3.23 18.33
CA GLN A 81 0.12 -2.85 19.69
C GLN A 81 -1.08 -1.88 19.68
N LYS A 82 -1.58 -1.50 18.50
CA LYS A 82 -2.66 -0.51 18.34
C LYS A 82 -4.01 -1.19 18.14
N GLY A 83 -5.07 -0.60 18.68
CA GLY A 83 -6.44 -1.13 18.55
C GLY A 83 -6.89 -1.30 17.10
N CYS A 84 -6.51 -0.36 16.23
CA CYS A 84 -6.84 -0.40 14.81
C CYS A 84 -6.16 -1.53 14.02
N TYR A 85 -5.20 -2.25 14.64
CA TYR A 85 -4.45 -3.32 14.00
C TYR A 85 -5.36 -4.45 13.50
N ALA A 86 -6.08 -5.10 14.41
CA ALA A 86 -6.98 -6.20 14.07
C ALA A 86 -8.22 -5.74 13.29
N GLU A 87 -8.57 -4.46 13.39
CA GLU A 87 -9.71 -3.88 12.69
C GLU A 87 -9.46 -3.72 11.20
N HIS A 88 -8.24 -3.45 10.77
CA HIS A 88 -7.93 -3.12 9.38
C HIS A 88 -6.94 -4.06 8.69
N LEU A 89 -6.21 -4.90 9.43
CA LEU A 89 -5.28 -5.87 8.85
C LEU A 89 -6.01 -6.81 7.88
N ASN A 90 -5.54 -6.83 6.63
CA ASN A 90 -6.00 -7.70 5.54
C ASN A 90 -7.50 -7.61 5.19
N LYS A 91 -8.16 -6.46 5.40
CA LYS A 91 -9.63 -6.35 5.20
C LYS A 91 -10.06 -5.64 3.92
N GLN A 92 -9.26 -4.71 3.39
CA GLN A 92 -9.64 -3.87 2.28
C GLN A 92 -9.16 -4.40 0.93
N ASN A 93 -9.93 -4.10 -0.12
CA ASN A 93 -9.44 -4.26 -1.49
C ASN A 93 -8.50 -3.10 -1.83
N ILE A 94 -7.29 -3.42 -2.31
CA ILE A 94 -6.27 -2.43 -2.64
C ILE A 94 -6.00 -2.44 -4.14
N LEU A 95 -6.07 -1.26 -4.76
CA LEU A 95 -5.58 -1.00 -6.10
C LEU A 95 -4.23 -0.28 -6.00
N PHE A 96 -3.14 -0.99 -6.28
CA PHE A 96 -1.80 -0.42 -6.19
C PHE A 96 -1.26 -0.05 -7.58
N ILE A 97 -0.98 1.24 -7.78
CA ILE A 97 -0.47 1.76 -9.06
C ILE A 97 0.87 2.45 -8.81
N LEU A 98 1.94 1.86 -9.34
CA LEU A 98 3.26 2.45 -9.32
C LEU A 98 3.65 2.95 -10.72
N VAL A 99 3.75 4.27 -10.86
CA VAL A 99 4.15 4.91 -12.11
C VAL A 99 5.66 5.11 -12.12
N LEU A 100 6.41 4.10 -12.57
CA LEU A 100 7.88 4.20 -12.64
C LEU A 100 8.41 4.79 -13.96
N GLN A 101 7.62 4.86 -15.04
CA GLN A 101 8.08 5.47 -16.31
C GLN A 101 6.94 6.05 -17.17
N LYS A 102 7.21 7.21 -17.81
CA LYS A 102 6.31 7.90 -18.77
C LYS A 102 5.74 6.97 -19.86
N LYS A 103 6.52 5.99 -20.33
CA LYS A 103 6.11 5.09 -21.43
C LYS A 103 4.91 4.19 -21.08
N ARG A 104 4.66 3.90 -19.79
CA ARG A 104 3.59 2.99 -19.37
C ARG A 104 2.25 3.67 -19.09
N TRP A 105 2.25 4.99 -18.94
CA TRP A 105 1.06 5.79 -18.65
C TRP A 105 0.08 5.81 -19.83
N MET A 106 0.59 5.97 -21.06
CA MET A 106 -0.25 6.00 -22.27
C MET A 106 -0.98 4.68 -22.55
N SER A 107 -0.38 3.54 -22.18
CA SER A 107 -1.03 2.22 -22.32
C SER A 107 -2.08 1.96 -21.22
N PHE A 108 -1.88 2.52 -20.02
CA PHE A 108 -2.79 2.38 -18.89
C PHE A 108 -4.10 3.15 -19.09
N THR A 109 -4.02 4.41 -19.58
CA THR A 109 -5.22 5.22 -19.87
C THR A 109 -6.07 4.63 -20.99
N LYS A 110 -5.46 4.00 -22.00
CA LYS A 110 -6.18 3.24 -23.03
C LYS A 110 -6.92 2.02 -22.46
N ARG A 111 -6.36 1.33 -21.46
CA ARG A 111 -6.96 0.11 -20.89
C ARG A 111 -8.11 0.38 -19.92
N ILE A 112 -7.99 1.34 -19.00
CA ILE A 112 -9.10 1.72 -18.11
C ILE A 112 -10.30 2.20 -18.94
N ARG A 113 -10.05 2.86 -20.07
CA ARG A 113 -11.11 3.33 -20.97
C ARG A 113 -11.86 2.18 -21.66
N ILE A 114 -11.26 1.01 -21.86
CA ILE A 114 -11.92 -0.15 -22.49
C ILE A 114 -12.82 -0.89 -21.49
N GLU A 115 -12.40 -1.03 -20.24
CA GLU A 115 -13.21 -1.70 -19.20
C GLU A 115 -14.47 -0.90 -18.83
N LYS A 116 -14.44 0.44 -18.94
CA LYS A 116 -15.64 1.28 -18.76
C LYS A 116 -16.62 1.25 -19.93
N THR A 117 -16.24 0.74 -21.11
CA THR A 117 -17.13 0.61 -22.27
C THR A 117 -17.76 -0.78 -22.38
N MET A 118 -17.34 -1.72 -21.53
CA MET A 118 -17.88 -3.09 -21.48
C MET A 118 -18.78 -3.33 -20.24
N LEU A 119 -19.11 -2.27 -19.51
CA LEU A 119 -20.18 -2.19 -18.51
C LEU A 119 -21.19 -1.14 -18.99
#